data_AF-A0A3L7R8H9-F1
#
_entry.id   AF-A0A3L7R8H9-F1
#
_cell.length_a   1.000
_cell.length_b   1.000
_cell.length_c   1.000
_cell.angle_alpha   90.00
_cell.angle_beta   90.00
_cell.angle_gamma   90.00
#
_symmetry.space_group_name_H-M   'P 1'
#
loop_
_entity.id
_entity.type
_entity.pdbx_description
1 polymer ?
#
loop_
_entity_poly.entity_id
_entity_poly.type
_entity_poly.pdbx_seq_one_letter_code
_entity_poly.pdbx_strand_id
1 'polypeptide(L)' 'MDREWVWLVCTENGDMNYRTNIRVKGGIIERVKEGYMKYSPKLMKHTLHKIKRK' A
#
# COMPACT_ATOMS: atom_id res chain seq x y z
N MET A 1 8.20 9.41 -17.29
CA MET A 1 7.37 8.28 -16.82
C MET A 1 7.56 8.21 -15.32
N ASP A 2 6.79 9.00 -14.57
CA ASP A 2 7.16 9.37 -13.19
C ASP A 2 6.30 8.65 -12.16
N ARG A 3 5.58 7.62 -12.59
CA ARG A 3 4.51 6.94 -11.88
C ARG A 3 4.76 5.44 -11.90
N GLU A 4 4.77 4.83 -10.72
CA GLU A 4 5.02 3.40 -10.54
C GLU A 4 3.78 2.72 -9.95
N TRP A 5 3.53 1.49 -10.39
CA TRP A 5 2.50 0.64 -9.82
C TRP A 5 3.06 -0.13 -8.63
N VAL A 6 2.44 0.08 -7.47
CA VAL A 6 2.82 -0.61 -6.23
C VAL A 6 1.66 -1.39 -5.65
N TRP A 7 2.01 -2.39 -4.84
CA TRP A 7 1.06 -3.13 -4.05
C TRP A 7 0.97 -2.55 -2.65
N LEU A 8 -0.23 -2.56 -2.09
CA LEU A 8 -0.50 -2.33 -0.68
C LEU A 8 -0.66 -3.68 0.00
N VAL A 9 0.28 -3.98 0.89
CA VAL A 9 0.38 -5.22 1.65
C VAL A 9 -0.21 -5.01 3.02
N CYS A 10 -1.15 -5.85 3.41
CA CYS A 10 -1.70 -5.87 4.76
C CYS A 10 -0.62 -6.28 5.77
N THR A 11 -0.46 -5.51 6.85
CA THR A 11 0.58 -5.77 7.86
C THR A 11 0.28 -6.97 8.75
N GLU A 12 -0.98 -7.40 8.83
CA GLU A 12 -1.39 -8.50 9.73
C GLU A 12 -1.28 -9.87 9.06
N ASN A 13 -1.67 -9.99 7.79
CA ASN A 13 -1.67 -11.27 7.08
C ASN A 13 -0.66 -11.36 5.92
N GLY A 14 -0.04 -10.25 5.52
CA GLY A 14 0.93 -10.20 4.43
C GLY A 14 0.32 -10.24 3.02
N ASP A 15 -1.00 -10.21 2.89
CA ASP A 15 -1.69 -10.30 1.60
C ASP A 15 -1.59 -8.98 0.82
N MET A 16 -1.46 -9.08 -0.51
CA MET A 16 -1.45 -7.96 -1.44
C MET A 16 -2.88 -7.64 -1.90
N ASN A 17 -3.62 -6.91 -1.07
CA ASN A 17 -5.06 -6.69 -1.29
C ASN A 17 -5.36 -5.60 -2.33
N TYR A 18 -4.47 -4.60 -2.50
CA TYR A 18 -4.73 -3.47 -3.38
C TYR A 18 -3.52 -3.09 -4.21
N ARG A 19 -3.77 -2.57 -5.41
CA ARG A 19 -2.76 -2.00 -6.29
C ARG A 19 -3.05 -0.53 -6.53
N THR A 20 -2.03 0.32 -6.42
CA THR A 20 -2.16 1.76 -6.64
C THR A 20 -1.02 2.29 -7.50
N ASN A 21 -1.29 3.40 -8.18
CA ASN A 21 -0.29 4.12 -8.94
C ASN A 21 0.20 5.31 -8.10
N ILE A 22 1.50 5.39 -7.85
CA ILE A 22 2.12 6.47 -7.08
C ILE A 22 3.10 7.25 -7.93
N ARG A 23 3.14 8.56 -7.74
CA ARG A 23 4.16 9.43 -8.35
C ARG A 23 5.46 9.29 -7.55
N VAL A 24 6.54 8.90 -8.23
CA VAL A 24 7.86 8.65 -7.62
C VAL A 24 8.74 9.90 -7.67
N LYS A 25 8.49 10.79 -8.64
CA LYS A 25 9.23 12.05 -8.79
C LYS A 25 8.92 13.00 -7.63
N GLY A 26 9.93 13.27 -6.80
CA GLY A 26 9.84 14.07 -5.58
C GLY A 26 9.91 13.27 -4.27
N GLY A 27 10.05 11.95 -4.34
CA GLY A 27 10.05 11.07 -3.17
C GLY A 27 8.65 10.58 -2.80
N ILE A 28 8.56 9.46 -2.09
CA ILE A 28 7.29 9.02 -1.51
C ILE A 28 6.98 9.91 -0.32
N ILE A 29 5.81 10.54 -0.33
CA ILE A 29 5.27 11.27 0.82
C ILE A 29 5.21 10.32 2.02
N GLU A 30 5.76 10.72 3.17
CA GLU A 30 5.89 9.87 4.37
C GLU A 30 4.57 9.20 4.78
N ARG A 31 3.45 9.93 4.68
CA ARG A 31 2.10 9.42 4.93
C ARG A 31 1.75 8.15 4.14
N VAL A 32 2.24 8.05 2.91
CA VAL A 32 1.99 6.90 2.02
C VAL A 32 2.87 5.71 2.46
N LYS A 33 4.04 5.98 3.03
CA LYS A 33 4.97 4.98 3.58
C LYS A 33 4.49 4.44 4.93
N GLU A 34 3.90 5.30 5.76
CA GLU A 34 3.23 4.92 7.02
C GLU A 34 2.11 3.91 6.78
N GLY A 35 1.41 4.06 5.65
CA GLY A 35 0.40 3.13 5.17
C GLY A 35 -1.02 3.67 5.35
N TYR A 36 -1.99 2.92 4.82
CA TYR A 36 -3.40 3.30 4.85
C TYR A 36 -4.24 2.22 5.53
N MET A 37 -5.23 2.64 6.32
CA MET A 37 -6.26 1.73 6.81
C MET A 37 -7.15 1.30 5.64
N LYS A 38 -7.09 0.02 5.29
CA LYS A 38 -7.89 -0.58 4.22
C LYS A 38 -8.46 -1.92 4.67
N TYR A 39 -9.58 -2.28 4.07
CA TYR A 39 -10.27 -3.52 4.39
C TYR A 39 -9.45 -4.73 3.90
N SER A 40 -9.19 -5.69 4.78
CA SER A 40 -8.63 -6.98 4.38
C SER A 40 -9.77 -8.00 4.25
N PRO A 41 -10.03 -8.58 3.06
CA PRO A 41 -11.12 -9.55 2.86
C PRO A 41 -10.97 -10.80 3.73
N LYS A 42 -9.73 -11.26 3.93
CA LYS A 42 -9.44 -12.48 4.70
C LYS A 42 -9.66 -12.32 6.21
N LEU A 43 -9.35 -11.14 6.75
CA LEU A 43 -9.54 -10.82 8.16
C LEU A 43 -10.91 -10.16 8.44
N MET A 44 -11.64 -9.81 7.38
CA MET A 44 -12.93 -9.13 7.41
C MET A 44 -12.95 -7.83 8.24
N LYS A 45 -11.80 -7.14 8.36
CA LYS A 45 -11.66 -5.89 9.11
C LYS A 45 -10.71 -4.92 8.42
N HIS A 46 -10.77 -3.66 8.81
CA HIS A 46 -9.80 -2.66 8.36
C HIS A 46 -8.47 -2.84 9.08
N THR A 47 -7.40 -2.93 8.30
CA THR A 47 -6.04 -3.15 8.79
C THR A 47 -5.09 -2.17 8.09
N LEU A 48 -3.93 -1.95 8.69
CA LEU A 48 -2.91 -1.10 8.08
C LEU A 48 -2.31 -1.82 6.87
N HIS A 49 -2.30 -1.14 5.73
CA HIS A 49 -1.65 -1.62 4.52
C HIS A 49 -0.49 -0.71 4.11
N LYS A 50 0.69 -1.29 3.94
CA LYS A 50 1.92 -0.58 3.60
C LYS A 50 2.33 -0.84 2.16
N ILE A 51 3.05 0.11 1.57
CA ILE A 51 3.56 -0.06 0.20
C ILE A 51 4.65 -1.12 0.16
N LYS A 52 4.54 -2.02 -0.80
CA LYS A 52 5.63 -2.88 -1.27
C LYS A 52 5.99 -2.50 -2.70
N ARG A 53 7.26 -2.11 -2.89
CA ARG A 53 7.88 -1.93 -4.20
C ARG A 53 8.41 -3.26 -4.73
N LYS A 54 8.58 -3.36 -6.05
CA LYS A 54 9.20 -4.53 -6.69
C LYS A 54 10.70 -4.55 -6.41
#